data_AF-A0A453DVR8-F1
#
_entry.id   AF-A0A453DVR8-F1
#
_cell.length_a   1.000
_cell.length_b   1.000
_cell.length_c   1.000
_cell.angle_alpha   90.00
_cell.angle_beta   90.00
_cell.angle_gamma   90.00
#
_symmetry.space_group_name_H-M   'P 1'
#
loop_
_entity.id
_entity.type
_entity.pdbx_description
1 polymer ?
#
loop_
_entity_poly.entity_id
_entity_poly.type
_entity_poly.pdbx_seq_one_letter_code
_entity_poly.pdbx_strand_id
1 'polypeptide(L)'
;PARPPLPLPRRLHDAADHRPKPGGPLTLYRDLVSQGKLRHDVYQENVASELDSLLGRLERYEMEMEDYHTKLSMWDSTRENERRRLLLEEAEDKQHDGVWIDEKRGFLDKLISRKRRANIEPGVGRWVSYLNRERKLDNLVGQKPVAPVAPKGLYLYGNVGSGKTMLMDMFYGATEGVIKHRRRFHFHEAMLEIHDHMHDVWKRRDDGKSMESSAFSWISGLPFDAKIKEWLIGEEKYKQDKHQKHILLAVADKFLVDRQANKCGASILCFDEIQTIDVFAIVALSGILSRLLSTGTVLVATSNKAPEDLNQDGMQREIFLELLSKLDETCNKILVGTETDYRRLIPTDGSTQIHYYWPTNPDTRSMFEAMWHDITNQTGGNITAVTIPVMFGRSIEIPQSCSGVARSELQTI
;
A
#
# COMPACT_ATOMS: atom_id res chain seq x y z
N PRO A 1 42.38 37.41 -11.61
CA PRO A 1 42.08 36.39 -12.65
C PRO A 1 42.05 34.99 -12.03
N ALA A 2 40.89 34.61 -11.47
CA ALA A 2 40.64 33.30 -10.88
C ALA A 2 39.88 32.43 -11.90
N ARG A 3 40.36 31.19 -12.10
CA ARG A 3 39.79 30.21 -13.05
C ARG A 3 38.37 29.81 -12.63
N PRO A 4 37.45 29.56 -13.59
CA PRO A 4 36.12 29.04 -13.27
C PRO A 4 36.19 27.57 -12.82
N PRO A 5 35.25 27.11 -11.98
CA PRO A 5 35.21 25.73 -11.52
C PRO A 5 34.78 24.78 -12.65
N LEU A 6 35.43 23.62 -12.69
CA LEU A 6 35.15 22.51 -13.61
C LEU A 6 33.71 21.98 -13.43
N PRO A 7 33.01 21.61 -14.51
CA PRO A 7 31.69 20.99 -14.39
C PRO A 7 31.81 19.59 -13.78
N LEU A 8 30.96 19.33 -12.77
CA LEU A 8 30.78 18.02 -12.14
C LEU A 8 30.39 16.96 -13.19
N PRO A 9 30.84 15.71 -13.05
CA PRO A 9 30.54 14.66 -14.01
C PRO A 9 29.03 14.39 -14.03
N ARG A 10 28.43 14.51 -15.23
CA ARG A 10 27.07 14.06 -15.52
C ARG A 10 26.96 12.59 -15.09
N ARG A 11 26.09 12.30 -14.12
CA ARG A 11 25.72 10.92 -13.79
C ARG A 11 25.18 10.26 -15.06
N LEU A 12 25.80 9.15 -15.43
CA LEU A 12 25.33 8.20 -16.43
C LEU A 12 23.95 7.67 -16.03
N HIS A 13 22.89 8.35 -16.48
CA HIS A 13 21.54 7.82 -16.54
C HIS A 13 21.04 7.95 -17.98
N ASP A 14 21.79 7.37 -18.93
CA ASP A 14 21.35 7.18 -20.32
C ASP A 14 22.02 5.92 -20.89
N ALA A 15 21.91 4.82 -20.15
CA ALA A 15 22.05 3.49 -20.71
C ALA A 15 20.71 2.79 -20.46
N ALA A 16 19.73 3.09 -21.31
CA ALA A 16 18.58 2.22 -21.49
C ALA A 16 19.11 0.90 -22.05
N ASP A 17 19.43 -0.01 -21.14
CA ASP A 17 19.81 -1.39 -21.40
C ASP A 17 18.78 -1.97 -22.38
N HIS A 18 19.19 -2.19 -23.64
CA HIS A 18 18.39 -2.87 -24.66
C HIS A 18 18.30 -4.36 -24.29
N ARG A 19 17.72 -4.68 -23.13
CA ARG A 19 17.21 -6.01 -22.87
C ARG A 19 15.99 -6.19 -23.77
N PRO A 20 15.86 -7.29 -24.53
CA PRO A 20 14.61 -7.61 -25.19
C PRO A 20 13.52 -7.58 -24.12
N LYS A 21 12.39 -6.92 -24.40
CA LYS A 21 11.22 -6.94 -23.51
C LYS A 21 11.00 -8.40 -23.10
N PRO A 22 11.01 -8.74 -21.80
CA PRO A 22 10.74 -10.11 -21.40
C PRO A 22 9.38 -10.49 -21.99
N GLY A 23 9.31 -11.67 -22.62
CA GLY A 23 8.03 -12.20 -23.08
C GLY A 23 7.03 -12.23 -21.92
N GLY A 24 5.75 -12.12 -22.21
CA GLY A 24 4.72 -12.20 -21.18
C GLY A 24 4.67 -13.58 -20.50
N PRO A 25 3.94 -13.73 -19.39
CA PRO A 25 3.96 -14.93 -18.54
C PRO A 25 3.72 -16.24 -19.29
N LEU A 26 2.81 -16.24 -20.26
CA LEU A 26 2.52 -17.40 -21.09
C LEU A 26 3.70 -17.81 -21.98
N THR A 27 4.42 -16.83 -22.53
CA THR A 27 5.59 -17.09 -23.36
C THR A 27 6.71 -17.67 -22.51
N LEU A 28 6.98 -17.08 -21.34
CA LEU A 28 7.98 -17.59 -20.39
C LEU A 28 7.67 -19.03 -19.95
N TYR A 29 6.40 -19.32 -19.67
CA TYR A 29 5.96 -20.67 -19.31
C TYR A 29 6.23 -21.67 -20.44
N ARG A 30 5.80 -21.36 -21.67
CA ARG A 30 6.00 -22.22 -22.84
C ARG A 30 7.46 -22.43 -23.18
N ASP A 31 8.29 -21.40 -23.04
CA ASP A 31 9.73 -21.48 -23.26
C ASP A 31 10.38 -22.46 -22.27
N LEU A 32 10.03 -22.39 -20.99
CA LEU A 32 10.54 -23.32 -19.98
C LEU A 32 10.08 -24.77 -20.21
N VAL A 33 8.85 -24.96 -20.67
CA VAL A 33 8.35 -26.29 -21.08
C VAL A 33 9.11 -26.81 -22.29
N SER A 34 9.34 -25.97 -23.31
CA SER A 34 10.07 -26.37 -24.52
C SER A 34 11.54 -26.70 -24.25
N GLN A 35 12.15 -26.05 -23.26
CA GLN A 35 13.51 -26.32 -22.78
C GLN A 35 13.59 -27.57 -21.89
N GLY A 36 12.47 -28.21 -21.56
CA GLY A 36 12.41 -29.36 -20.66
C GLY A 36 12.65 -29.02 -19.19
N LYS A 37 12.68 -27.73 -18.82
CA LYS A 37 12.86 -27.27 -17.43
C LYS A 37 11.59 -27.39 -16.60
N LEU A 38 10.43 -27.34 -17.25
CA LEU A 38 9.12 -27.55 -16.64
C LEU A 38 8.37 -28.66 -17.36
N ARG A 39 7.63 -29.45 -16.58
CA ARG A 39 6.62 -30.37 -17.13
C ARG A 39 5.38 -29.56 -17.50
N HIS A 40 4.85 -29.80 -18.70
CA HIS A 40 3.60 -29.20 -19.13
C HIS A 40 2.44 -29.57 -18.19
N ASP A 41 1.67 -28.56 -17.79
CA ASP A 41 0.46 -28.66 -17.00
C ASP A 41 -0.58 -27.67 -17.56
N VAL A 42 -1.77 -28.19 -17.90
CA VAL A 42 -2.85 -27.40 -18.52
C VAL A 42 -3.37 -26.30 -17.59
N TYR A 43 -3.42 -26.53 -16.28
CA TYR A 43 -3.87 -25.53 -15.32
C TYR A 43 -2.84 -24.40 -15.18
N GLN A 44 -1.55 -24.74 -15.13
CA GLN A 44 -0.48 -23.74 -15.10
C GLN A 44 -0.46 -22.91 -16.39
N GLU A 45 -0.64 -23.53 -17.57
CA GLU A 45 -0.71 -22.81 -18.84
C GLU A 45 -1.92 -21.87 -18.88
N ASN A 46 -3.10 -22.33 -18.43
CA ASN A 46 -4.30 -21.48 -18.34
C ASN A 46 -4.07 -20.27 -17.43
N VAL A 47 -3.46 -20.47 -16.26
CA VAL A 47 -3.14 -19.37 -15.33
C VAL A 47 -2.13 -18.42 -15.97
N ALA A 48 -1.11 -18.93 -16.64
CA ALA A 48 -0.12 -18.12 -17.36
C ALA A 48 -0.78 -17.27 -18.47
N SER A 49 -1.78 -17.83 -19.17
CA SER A 49 -2.58 -17.11 -20.16
C SER A 49 -3.44 -16.00 -19.54
N GLU A 50 -4.06 -16.25 -18.38
CA GLU A 50 -4.84 -15.22 -17.66
C GLU A 50 -3.96 -14.09 -17.11
N LEU A 51 -2.76 -14.43 -16.63
CA LEU A 51 -1.75 -13.44 -16.20
C LEU A 51 -1.25 -12.59 -17.37
N ASP A 52 -1.08 -13.19 -18.55
CA ASP A 52 -0.71 -12.49 -19.79
C ASP A 52 -1.82 -11.53 -20.25
N SER A 53 -3.07 -11.99 -20.23
CA SER A 53 -4.25 -11.15 -20.49
C SER A 53 -4.37 -9.99 -19.50
N LEU A 54 -4.08 -10.24 -18.21
CA LEU A 54 -4.03 -9.18 -17.20
C LEU A 54 -2.93 -8.16 -17.50
N LEU A 55 -1.72 -8.61 -17.88
CA LEU A 55 -0.61 -7.72 -18.23
C LEU A 55 -0.99 -6.75 -19.36
N GLY A 56 -1.63 -7.24 -20.43
CA GLY A 56 -2.10 -6.36 -21.52
C GLY A 56 -3.22 -5.40 -21.12
N ARG A 57 -4.05 -5.74 -20.12
CA ARG A 57 -5.03 -4.80 -19.53
C ARG A 57 -4.34 -3.75 -18.66
N LEU A 58 -3.31 -4.15 -17.93
CA LEU A 58 -2.52 -3.27 -17.05
C LEU A 58 -1.75 -2.21 -17.83
N GLU A 59 -1.19 -2.54 -19.00
CA GLU A 59 -0.52 -1.57 -19.88
C GLU A 59 -1.44 -0.38 -20.23
N ARG A 60 -2.69 -0.66 -20.61
CA ARG A 60 -3.68 0.38 -20.92
C ARG A 60 -4.08 1.16 -19.67
N TYR A 61 -4.30 0.45 -18.58
CA TYR A 61 -4.71 1.04 -17.31
C TYR A 61 -3.65 1.97 -16.71
N GLU A 62 -2.36 1.66 -16.88
CA GLU A 62 -1.25 2.55 -16.48
C GLU A 62 -1.38 3.93 -17.14
N MET A 63 -1.60 3.96 -18.46
CA MET A 63 -1.75 5.20 -19.22
C MET A 63 -2.99 6.00 -18.77
N GLU A 64 -4.12 5.33 -18.56
CA GLU A 64 -5.35 5.96 -18.07
C GLU A 64 -5.16 6.56 -16.67
N MET A 65 -4.45 5.85 -15.79
CA MET A 65 -4.16 6.31 -14.43
C MET A 65 -3.17 7.46 -14.40
N GLU A 66 -2.20 7.51 -15.32
CA GLU A 66 -1.29 8.65 -15.47
C GLU A 66 -2.03 9.94 -15.85
N ASP A 67 -2.91 9.86 -16.85
CA ASP A 67 -3.74 10.97 -17.27
C ASP A 67 -4.70 11.40 -16.14
N TYR A 68 -5.32 10.44 -15.45
CA TYR A 68 -6.16 10.70 -14.28
C TYR A 68 -5.39 11.43 -13.17
N HIS A 69 -4.23 10.95 -12.76
CA HIS A 69 -3.43 11.59 -11.71
C HIS A 69 -2.94 12.99 -12.11
N THR A 70 -2.63 13.19 -13.40
CA THR A 70 -2.29 14.52 -13.94
C THR A 70 -3.48 15.48 -13.81
N LYS A 71 -4.67 15.06 -14.28
CA LYS A 71 -5.91 15.84 -14.15
C LYS A 71 -6.28 16.11 -12.70
N LEU A 72 -6.14 15.10 -11.84
CA LEU A 72 -6.41 15.19 -10.40
C LEU A 72 -5.49 16.21 -9.74
N SER A 73 -4.19 16.17 -10.01
CA SER A 73 -3.22 17.12 -9.46
C SER A 73 -3.52 18.56 -9.89
N MET A 74 -3.89 18.77 -11.16
CA MET A 74 -4.32 20.07 -11.67
C MET A 74 -5.61 20.56 -11.00
N TRP A 75 -6.59 19.67 -10.83
CA TRP A 75 -7.85 19.98 -10.16
C TRP A 75 -7.64 20.31 -8.68
N ASP A 76 -6.85 19.51 -7.95
CA ASP A 76 -6.53 19.72 -6.53
C ASP A 76 -5.82 21.06 -6.33
N SER A 77 -4.85 21.38 -7.21
CA SER A 77 -4.12 22.65 -7.16
C SER A 77 -5.03 23.84 -7.40
N THR A 78 -5.90 23.77 -8.43
CA THR A 78 -6.89 24.81 -8.72
C THR A 78 -7.87 24.98 -7.57
N ARG A 79 -8.38 23.87 -7.02
CA ARG A 79 -9.32 23.89 -5.90
C ARG A 79 -8.73 24.48 -4.65
N GLU A 80 -7.49 24.14 -4.31
CA GLU A 80 -6.82 24.67 -3.13
C GLU A 80 -6.49 26.17 -3.30
N ASN A 81 -6.11 26.62 -4.50
CA ASN A 81 -5.90 28.03 -4.79
C ASN A 81 -7.19 28.85 -4.64
N GLU A 82 -8.30 28.39 -5.23
CA GLU A 82 -9.61 29.05 -5.09
C GLU A 82 -10.10 29.02 -3.64
N ARG A 83 -9.84 27.92 -2.91
CA ARG A 83 -10.19 27.82 -1.49
C ARG A 83 -9.44 28.87 -0.67
N ARG A 84 -8.13 29.00 -0.88
CA ARG A 84 -7.31 30.01 -0.19
C ARG A 84 -7.79 31.42 -0.52
N ARG A 85 -8.11 31.68 -1.79
CA ARG A 85 -8.68 32.96 -2.22
C ARG A 85 -9.98 33.28 -1.49
N LEU A 86 -10.94 32.36 -1.45
CA LEU A 86 -12.21 32.54 -0.73
C LEU A 86 -12.00 32.75 0.78
N LEU A 87 -11.02 32.08 1.38
CA LEU A 87 -10.68 32.27 2.79
C LEU A 87 -10.08 33.66 3.06
N LEU A 88 -9.28 34.19 2.14
CA LEU A 88 -8.72 35.54 2.23
C LEU A 88 -9.81 36.61 2.05
N GLU A 89 -10.71 36.44 1.07
CA GLU A 89 -11.87 37.33 0.89
C GLU A 89 -12.76 37.34 2.15
N GLU A 90 -13.06 36.17 2.74
CA GLU A 90 -13.83 36.09 4.00
C GLU A 90 -13.08 36.71 5.20
N ALA A 91 -11.75 36.64 5.20
CA ALA A 91 -10.92 37.26 6.23
C ALA A 91 -10.91 38.79 6.12
N GLU A 92 -10.80 39.33 4.89
CA GLU A 92 -10.88 40.77 4.60
C GLU A 92 -12.25 41.33 4.98
N ASP A 93 -13.34 40.66 4.57
CA ASP A 93 -14.71 41.05 4.94
C ASP A 93 -14.88 41.11 6.47
N LYS A 94 -14.38 40.11 7.20
CA LYS A 94 -14.45 40.08 8.67
C LYS A 94 -13.62 41.16 9.35
N GLN A 95 -12.50 41.55 8.75
CA GLN A 95 -11.67 42.64 9.25
C GLN A 95 -12.29 44.01 8.94
N HIS A 96 -12.89 44.18 7.75
CA HIS A 96 -13.58 45.41 7.33
C HIS A 96 -14.92 45.65 8.03
N ASP A 97 -15.74 44.60 8.21
CA ASP A 97 -17.04 44.69 8.89
C ASP A 97 -16.91 44.93 10.41
N GLY A 98 -15.68 44.94 10.95
CA GLY A 98 -15.44 45.17 12.38
C GLY A 98 -16.24 44.19 13.24
N VAL A 99 -16.39 42.94 12.80
CA VAL A 99 -17.16 41.92 13.53
C VAL A 99 -16.32 41.41 14.68
N TRP A 100 -16.12 42.26 15.68
CA TRP A 100 -16.08 42.07 17.13
C TRP A 100 -15.92 43.45 17.80
N ILE A 101 -16.55 44.52 17.28
CA ILE A 101 -16.54 45.84 17.93
C ILE A 101 -17.83 46.03 18.75
N ASP A 102 -17.63 45.86 20.05
CA ASP A 102 -18.15 46.67 21.17
C ASP A 102 -19.32 46.13 22.01
N GLU A 103 -18.98 45.71 23.24
CA GLU A 103 -19.90 45.54 24.37
C GLU A 103 -20.55 46.87 24.84
N LYS A 104 -20.26 48.01 24.19
CA LYS A 104 -20.81 49.32 24.57
C LYS A 104 -21.43 50.14 23.42
N ARG A 105 -22.26 49.55 22.56
CA ARG A 105 -23.18 50.35 21.71
C ARG A 105 -24.66 50.01 21.88
N GLY A 106 -25.37 51.02 22.40
CA GLY A 106 -26.78 51.37 22.27
C GLY A 106 -27.81 50.28 21.98
N PHE A 107 -28.78 50.17 22.90
CA PHE A 107 -29.98 49.33 22.85
C PHE A 107 -30.79 49.35 21.53
N LEU A 108 -30.60 50.35 20.66
CA LEU A 108 -31.41 50.58 19.45
C LEU A 108 -30.97 49.77 18.23
N ASP A 109 -29.69 49.34 18.11
CA ASP A 109 -29.23 48.49 16.98
C ASP A 109 -29.57 47.00 17.16
N LYS A 110 -29.96 46.59 18.37
CA LYS A 110 -30.42 45.22 18.67
C LYS A 110 -31.75 44.87 18.01
N LEU A 111 -32.55 45.85 17.58
CA LEU A 111 -33.88 45.61 17.06
C LEU A 111 -33.91 45.36 15.55
N ILE A 112 -32.95 45.91 14.79
CA ILE A 112 -32.88 45.78 13.34
C ILE A 112 -32.08 44.53 12.93
N SER A 113 -31.06 44.14 13.70
CA SER A 113 -30.28 42.91 13.44
C SER A 113 -30.96 41.60 13.88
N ARG A 114 -32.07 41.69 14.64
CA ARG A 114 -32.81 40.54 15.19
C ARG A 114 -33.53 39.67 14.16
N LYS A 115 -33.67 40.12 12.91
CA LYS A 115 -34.36 39.33 11.87
C LYS A 115 -33.44 38.37 11.08
N ARG A 116 -32.12 38.36 11.34
CA ARG A 116 -31.16 37.47 10.64
C ARG A 116 -30.24 36.62 11.51
N ARG A 117 -30.38 36.67 12.84
CA ARG A 117 -29.60 35.80 13.75
C ARG A 117 -30.53 34.86 14.49
N ALA A 118 -30.96 33.81 13.80
CA ALA A 118 -31.40 32.59 14.49
C ALA A 118 -30.17 31.97 15.16
N ASN A 119 -30.34 31.52 16.40
CA ASN A 119 -29.33 30.85 17.22
C ASN A 119 -28.54 29.83 16.42
N ILE A 120 -27.26 30.09 16.21
CA ILE A 120 -26.32 29.12 15.66
C ILE A 120 -25.35 28.80 16.79
N GLU A 121 -25.42 27.57 17.31
CA GLU A 121 -24.46 27.06 18.28
C GLU A 121 -23.02 27.24 17.75
N PRO A 122 -22.02 27.50 18.62
CA PRO A 122 -20.66 27.85 18.21
C PRO A 122 -20.01 26.87 17.20
N GLY A 123 -20.42 25.59 17.21
CA GLY A 123 -19.95 24.57 16.26
C GLY A 123 -20.73 24.48 14.94
N VAL A 124 -22.04 24.78 14.94
CA VAL A 124 -22.91 24.65 13.77
C VAL A 124 -22.57 25.71 12.72
N GLY A 125 -22.24 26.93 13.15
CA GLY A 125 -21.89 28.03 12.24
C GLY A 125 -20.63 27.75 11.46
N ARG A 126 -19.62 27.15 12.11
CA ARG A 126 -18.36 26.77 11.48
C ARG A 126 -18.56 25.70 10.40
N TRP A 127 -19.37 24.69 10.70
CA TRP A 127 -19.71 23.62 9.76
C TRP A 127 -20.51 24.13 8.56
N VAL A 128 -21.50 25.01 8.80
CA VAL A 128 -22.29 25.63 7.72
C VAL A 128 -21.41 26.50 6.83
N SER A 129 -20.51 27.31 7.41
CA SER A 129 -19.55 28.10 6.62
C SER A 129 -18.61 27.22 5.79
N TYR A 130 -18.10 26.13 6.37
CA TYR A 130 -17.31 25.14 5.66
C TYR A 130 -18.08 24.55 4.47
N LEU A 131 -19.31 24.08 4.68
CA LEU A 131 -20.14 23.52 3.60
C LEU A 131 -20.50 24.53 2.51
N ASN A 132 -20.78 25.78 2.89
CA ASN A 132 -21.03 26.84 1.91
C ASN A 132 -19.78 27.13 1.05
N ARG A 133 -18.58 27.06 1.65
CA ARG A 133 -17.31 27.15 0.90
C ARG A 133 -17.12 25.96 -0.03
N GLU A 134 -17.35 24.73 0.43
CA GLU A 134 -17.27 23.54 -0.43
C GLU A 134 -18.24 23.64 -1.62
N ARG A 135 -19.49 24.08 -1.40
CA ARG A 135 -20.46 24.29 -2.48
C ARG A 135 -20.03 25.37 -3.49
N LYS A 136 -19.47 26.48 -3.01
CA LYS A 136 -18.92 27.53 -3.89
C LYS A 136 -17.74 26.99 -4.71
N LEU A 137 -16.86 26.21 -4.09
CA LEU A 137 -15.72 25.59 -4.76
C LEU A 137 -16.16 24.60 -5.83
N ASP A 138 -17.17 23.77 -5.55
CA ASP A 138 -17.73 22.84 -6.53
C ASP A 138 -18.28 23.57 -7.77
N ASN A 139 -18.89 24.74 -7.57
CA ASN A 139 -19.38 25.58 -8.67
C ASN A 139 -18.25 26.28 -9.47
N LEU A 140 -17.15 26.65 -8.82
CA LEU A 140 -16.05 27.40 -9.45
C LEU A 140 -15.05 26.50 -10.17
N VAL A 141 -14.68 25.38 -9.55
CA VAL A 141 -13.59 24.49 -10.01
C VAL A 141 -14.13 23.32 -10.81
N GLY A 142 -15.43 23.04 -10.70
CA GLY A 142 -16.09 21.92 -11.34
C GLY A 142 -15.85 20.60 -10.62
N GLN A 143 -16.35 19.52 -11.22
CA GLN A 143 -16.34 18.20 -10.61
C GLN A 143 -14.94 17.59 -10.55
N LYS A 144 -14.69 16.83 -9.48
CA LYS A 144 -13.47 16.04 -9.32
C LYS A 144 -13.34 15.02 -10.46
N PRO A 145 -12.16 14.85 -11.06
CA PRO A 145 -11.92 13.77 -12.02
C PRO A 145 -12.31 12.42 -11.43
N VAL A 146 -12.90 11.55 -12.25
CA VAL A 146 -13.29 10.19 -11.86
C VAL A 146 -12.15 9.25 -12.21
N ALA A 147 -11.75 8.38 -11.27
CA ALA A 147 -10.72 7.39 -11.52
C ALA A 147 -11.20 6.36 -12.56
N PRO A 148 -10.33 5.92 -13.48
CA PRO A 148 -10.66 4.84 -14.42
C PRO A 148 -10.96 3.54 -13.66
N VAL A 149 -11.76 2.67 -14.28
CA VAL A 149 -12.16 1.40 -13.67
C VAL A 149 -10.98 0.42 -13.72
N ALA A 150 -10.51 -0.01 -12.56
CA ALA A 150 -9.40 -0.96 -12.46
C ALA A 150 -9.75 -2.31 -13.12
N PRO A 151 -8.83 -2.90 -13.90
CA PRO A 151 -9.01 -4.24 -14.42
C PRO A 151 -9.07 -5.24 -13.26
N LYS A 152 -9.92 -6.27 -13.39
CA LYS A 152 -9.95 -7.35 -12.40
C LYS A 152 -8.59 -8.03 -12.30
N GLY A 153 -8.06 -8.08 -11.09
CA GLY A 153 -6.88 -8.84 -10.70
C GLY A 153 -7.15 -10.34 -10.61
N LEU A 154 -6.23 -11.10 -10.02
CA LEU A 154 -6.30 -12.56 -9.97
C LEU A 154 -6.03 -13.10 -8.56
N TYR A 155 -6.88 -13.98 -8.08
CA TYR A 155 -6.67 -14.75 -6.86
C TYR A 155 -6.40 -16.21 -7.22
N LEU A 156 -5.14 -16.61 -7.16
CA LEU A 156 -4.66 -17.94 -7.51
C LEU A 156 -4.70 -18.82 -6.26
N TYR A 157 -5.44 -19.92 -6.29
CA TYR A 157 -5.53 -20.83 -5.16
C TYR A 157 -5.35 -22.29 -5.57
N GLY A 158 -4.91 -23.15 -4.66
CA GLY A 158 -4.71 -24.57 -4.94
C GLY A 158 -3.72 -25.23 -4.00
N ASN A 159 -3.46 -26.52 -4.17
CA ASN A 159 -2.63 -27.30 -3.26
C ASN A 159 -1.17 -26.81 -3.20
N VAL A 160 -0.47 -27.19 -2.12
CA VAL A 160 0.97 -26.90 -1.97
C VAL A 160 1.75 -27.55 -3.11
N GLY A 161 2.70 -26.83 -3.68
CA GLY A 161 3.53 -27.34 -4.77
C GLY A 161 2.89 -27.31 -6.16
N SER A 162 1.72 -26.68 -6.33
CA SER A 162 1.06 -26.56 -7.64
C SER A 162 1.69 -25.53 -8.59
N GLY A 163 2.69 -24.77 -8.15
CA GLY A 163 3.41 -23.78 -8.98
C GLY A 163 2.88 -22.35 -8.92
N LYS A 164 2.01 -22.01 -7.95
CA LYS A 164 1.44 -20.65 -7.79
C LYS A 164 2.50 -19.55 -7.67
N THR A 165 3.49 -19.74 -6.80
CA THR A 165 4.58 -18.77 -6.58
C THR A 165 5.41 -18.58 -7.83
N MET A 166 5.72 -19.67 -8.55
CA MET A 166 6.43 -19.60 -9.84
C MET A 166 5.64 -18.78 -10.88
N LEU A 167 4.33 -18.98 -10.98
CA LEU A 167 3.47 -18.20 -11.89
C LEU A 167 3.40 -16.72 -11.48
N MET A 168 3.35 -16.45 -10.17
CA MET A 168 3.46 -15.10 -9.61
C MET A 168 4.82 -14.46 -9.94
N ASP A 169 5.93 -15.21 -9.87
CA ASP A 169 7.27 -14.74 -10.21
C ASP A 169 7.34 -14.30 -11.68
N MET A 170 6.86 -15.14 -12.60
CA MET A 170 6.81 -14.83 -14.03
C MET A 170 6.02 -13.55 -14.30
N PHE A 171 4.85 -13.42 -13.68
CA PHE A 171 3.99 -12.25 -13.83
C PHE A 171 4.62 -10.99 -13.24
N TYR A 172 5.11 -11.05 -12.00
CA TYR A 172 5.73 -9.90 -11.34
C TYR A 172 6.98 -9.43 -12.08
N GLY A 173 7.77 -10.36 -12.65
CA GLY A 173 8.88 -10.05 -13.54
C GLY A 173 8.43 -9.37 -14.82
N ALA A 174 7.37 -9.86 -15.47
CA ALA A 174 6.83 -9.27 -16.70
C ALA A 174 6.20 -7.88 -16.50
N THR A 175 5.78 -7.53 -15.27
CA THR A 175 5.29 -6.17 -14.96
C THR A 175 6.41 -5.12 -14.89
N GLU A 176 7.68 -5.54 -14.87
CA GLU A 176 8.82 -4.64 -14.82
C GLU A 176 8.92 -3.77 -16.08
N GLY A 177 8.98 -2.45 -15.89
CA GLY A 177 8.99 -1.48 -16.99
C GLY A 177 7.60 -1.23 -17.63
N VAL A 178 6.58 -1.98 -17.22
CA VAL A 178 5.18 -1.76 -17.61
C VAL A 178 4.46 -0.93 -16.54
N ILE A 179 4.51 -1.37 -15.28
CA ILE A 179 3.86 -0.70 -14.16
C ILE A 179 4.90 -0.05 -13.26
N LYS A 180 4.72 1.25 -13.00
CA LYS A 180 5.65 2.03 -12.17
C LYS A 180 5.54 1.66 -10.70
N HIS A 181 4.31 1.48 -10.20
CA HIS A 181 4.04 1.22 -8.80
C HIS A 181 3.72 -0.26 -8.60
N ARG A 182 4.73 -1.05 -8.25
CA ARG A 182 4.61 -2.48 -8.00
C ARG A 182 5.20 -2.83 -6.65
N ARG A 183 4.44 -3.57 -5.85
CA ARG A 183 4.88 -4.11 -4.55
C ARG A 183 4.53 -5.58 -4.53
N ARG A 184 5.43 -6.40 -4.01
CA ARG A 184 5.18 -7.80 -3.71
C ARG A 184 5.53 -8.09 -2.27
N PHE A 185 4.64 -8.78 -1.58
CA PHE A 185 4.84 -9.17 -0.19
C PHE A 185 4.51 -10.64 0.02
N HIS A 186 5.28 -11.30 0.87
CA HIS A 186 4.77 -12.46 1.59
C HIS A 186 3.79 -11.99 2.67
N PHE A 187 2.72 -12.75 2.90
CA PHE A 187 1.65 -12.35 3.81
C PHE A 187 2.13 -11.88 5.19
N HIS A 188 3.03 -12.64 5.83
CA HIS A 188 3.54 -12.33 7.17
C HIS A 188 4.39 -11.05 7.20
N GLU A 189 5.20 -10.83 6.17
CA GLU A 189 6.04 -9.64 6.02
C GLU A 189 5.18 -8.38 5.90
N ALA A 190 4.13 -8.45 5.07
CA ALA A 190 3.16 -7.36 4.98
C ALA A 190 2.48 -7.09 6.31
N MET A 191 2.09 -8.12 7.05
CA MET A 191 1.43 -7.95 8.34
C MET A 191 2.33 -7.26 9.37
N LEU A 192 3.64 -7.54 9.35
CA LEU A 192 4.63 -6.82 10.17
C LEU A 192 4.72 -5.35 9.77
N GLU A 193 4.86 -5.05 8.48
CA GLU A 193 4.93 -3.67 7.98
C GLU A 193 3.65 -2.87 8.30
N ILE A 194 2.48 -3.50 8.16
CA ILE A 194 1.20 -2.90 8.51
C ILE A 194 1.15 -2.56 9.99
N HIS A 195 1.55 -3.50 10.85
CA HIS A 195 1.57 -3.30 12.29
C HIS A 195 2.51 -2.15 12.69
N ASP A 196 3.71 -2.09 12.12
CA ASP A 196 4.68 -1.04 12.38
C ASP A 196 4.14 0.33 11.94
N HIS A 197 3.51 0.40 10.76
CA HIS A 197 2.87 1.62 10.30
C HIS A 197 1.69 2.06 11.18
N MET A 198 0.88 1.12 11.69
CA MET A 198 -0.19 1.42 12.63
C MET A 198 0.38 2.01 13.94
N HIS A 199 1.42 1.39 14.48
CA HIS A 199 2.08 1.87 15.70
C HIS A 199 2.68 3.28 15.51
N ASP A 200 3.32 3.53 14.38
CA ASP A 200 3.87 4.84 14.03
C ASP A 200 2.80 5.92 13.95
N VAL A 201 1.64 5.61 13.37
CA VAL A 201 0.51 6.56 13.28
C VAL A 201 -0.08 6.81 14.67
N TRP A 202 -0.15 5.81 15.55
CA TRP A 202 -0.60 5.98 16.93
C TRP A 202 0.33 6.87 17.75
N LYS A 203 1.65 6.61 17.73
CA LYS A 203 2.63 7.45 18.44
C LYS A 203 2.54 8.93 18.04
N ARG A 204 2.44 9.19 16.73
CA ARG A 204 2.34 10.57 16.22
C ARG A 204 1.06 11.29 16.62
N ARG A 205 -0.04 10.57 16.90
CA ARG A 205 -1.28 11.16 17.41
C ARG A 205 -1.13 11.59 18.87
N ASP A 206 -0.43 10.81 19.70
CA ASP A 206 -0.14 11.18 21.09
C ASP A 206 0.86 12.34 21.19
N ASP A 207 1.83 12.40 20.27
CA ASP A 207 2.85 13.47 20.22
C ASP A 207 2.37 14.79 19.55
N GLY A 208 1.06 14.91 19.26
CA GLY A 208 0.43 15.91 18.39
C GLY A 208 0.58 17.41 18.72
N LYS A 209 1.50 17.83 19.60
CA LYS A 209 1.74 19.24 19.95
C LYS A 209 2.87 19.94 19.16
N SER A 210 3.69 19.23 18.38
CA SER A 210 4.91 19.81 17.79
C SER A 210 4.90 20.06 16.27
N MET A 211 4.11 19.30 15.50
CA MET A 211 4.13 19.32 14.03
C MET A 211 3.18 20.36 13.38
N GLU A 212 2.26 20.93 14.17
CA GLU A 212 1.27 21.92 13.72
C GLU A 212 1.92 23.25 13.29
N SER A 213 3.05 23.63 13.89
CA SER A 213 3.66 24.95 13.73
C SER A 213 4.25 25.22 12.33
N SER A 214 4.63 24.18 11.59
CA SER A 214 5.23 24.32 10.24
C SER A 214 4.18 24.49 9.14
N ALA A 215 3.08 23.71 9.21
CA ALA A 215 2.03 23.68 8.18
C ALA A 215 1.24 24.99 8.08
N PHE A 216 1.15 25.75 9.17
CA PHE A 216 0.41 27.02 9.25
C PHE A 216 1.30 28.26 9.18
N SER A 217 2.61 28.11 8.93
CA SER A 217 3.55 29.25 8.93
C SER A 217 3.22 30.32 7.89
N TRP A 218 2.58 29.94 6.79
CA TRP A 218 2.11 30.88 5.76
C TRP A 218 1.04 31.85 6.28
N ILE A 219 0.24 31.46 7.28
CA ILE A 219 -0.80 32.31 7.90
C ILE A 219 -0.16 33.41 8.74
N SER A 220 0.99 33.13 9.36
CA SER A 220 1.71 34.09 10.20
C SER A 220 2.17 35.34 9.41
N GLY A 221 2.50 35.16 8.13
CA GLY A 221 2.96 36.24 7.23
C GLY A 221 1.86 37.10 6.61
N LEU A 222 0.58 36.79 6.85
CA LEU A 222 -0.54 37.56 6.27
C LEU A 222 -0.75 38.90 6.99
N PRO A 223 -1.24 39.96 6.31
CA PRO A 223 -1.46 41.28 6.89
C PRO A 223 -2.80 41.37 7.67
N PHE A 224 -3.13 40.34 8.44
CA PHE A 224 -4.36 40.27 9.25
C PHE A 224 -4.07 40.36 10.75
N ASP A 225 -5.06 40.81 11.51
CA ASP A 225 -5.00 40.84 12.97
C ASP A 225 -4.92 39.43 13.58
N ALA A 226 -4.38 39.34 14.79
CA ALA A 226 -4.15 38.08 15.50
C ALA A 226 -5.41 37.19 15.59
N LYS A 227 -6.59 37.80 15.80
CA LYS A 227 -7.88 37.08 15.87
C LYS A 227 -8.28 36.44 14.54
N ILE A 228 -8.03 37.10 13.41
CA ILE A 228 -8.34 36.57 12.08
C ILE A 228 -7.37 35.45 11.71
N LYS A 229 -6.09 35.60 12.08
CA LYS A 229 -5.09 34.53 11.95
C LYS A 229 -5.45 33.29 12.77
N GLU A 230 -5.91 33.47 14.01
CA GLU A 230 -6.38 32.37 14.86
C GLU A 230 -7.61 31.65 14.26
N TRP A 231 -8.54 32.41 13.67
CA TRP A 231 -9.66 31.84 12.94
C TRP A 231 -9.21 31.00 11.73
N LEU A 232 -8.30 31.51 10.90
CA LEU A 232 -7.73 30.80 9.74
C LEU A 232 -7.03 29.50 10.16
N ILE A 233 -6.21 29.55 11.21
CA ILE A 233 -5.55 28.36 11.78
C ILE A 233 -6.60 27.32 12.19
N GLY A 234 -7.66 27.76 12.85
CA GLY A 234 -8.71 26.84 13.26
C GLY A 234 -9.50 26.22 12.10
N GLU A 235 -9.68 26.92 10.96
CA GLU A 235 -10.30 26.36 9.76
C GLU A 235 -9.41 25.30 9.10
N GLU A 236 -8.10 25.54 9.04
CA GLU A 236 -7.13 24.56 8.57
C GLU A 236 -7.08 23.33 9.49
N LYS A 237 -7.06 23.53 10.82
CA LYS A 237 -7.15 22.43 11.79
C LYS A 237 -8.43 21.60 11.59
N TYR A 238 -9.57 22.26 11.42
CA TYR A 238 -10.83 21.57 11.17
C TYR A 238 -10.81 20.72 9.89
N LYS A 239 -10.17 21.20 8.82
CA LYS A 239 -9.94 20.41 7.60
C LYS A 239 -9.06 19.20 7.87
N GLN A 240 -7.95 19.36 8.60
CA GLN A 240 -7.05 18.25 8.96
C GLN A 240 -7.73 17.19 9.81
N ASP A 241 -8.49 17.61 10.83
CA ASP A 241 -9.21 16.70 11.75
C ASP A 241 -10.27 15.87 11.02
N LYS A 242 -10.89 16.39 9.95
CA LYS A 242 -11.81 15.62 9.12
C LYS A 242 -11.09 14.54 8.30
N HIS A 243 -9.91 14.85 7.77
CA HIS A 243 -9.13 13.92 6.95
C HIS A 243 -8.41 12.84 7.79
N GLN A 244 -8.05 13.16 9.03
CA GLN A 244 -7.23 12.27 9.86
C GLN A 244 -7.99 11.14 10.57
N LYS A 245 -9.33 11.00 10.45
CA LYS A 245 -10.09 10.11 11.35
C LYS A 245 -9.81 8.60 11.22
N HIS A 246 -9.26 8.13 10.11
CA HIS A 246 -9.09 6.69 9.88
C HIS A 246 -7.61 6.30 9.78
N ILE A 247 -7.08 5.65 10.83
CA ILE A 247 -5.69 5.15 10.88
C ILE A 247 -5.42 4.20 9.73
N LEU A 248 -6.37 3.30 9.42
CA LEU A 248 -6.23 2.33 8.34
C LEU A 248 -6.09 2.99 6.96
N LEU A 249 -6.74 4.15 6.73
CA LEU A 249 -6.53 4.91 5.50
C LEU A 249 -5.10 5.46 5.44
N ALA A 250 -4.61 6.06 6.53
CA ALA A 250 -3.26 6.60 6.58
C ALA A 250 -2.18 5.50 6.45
N VAL A 251 -2.47 4.28 6.90
CA VAL A 251 -1.57 3.12 6.74
C VAL A 251 -1.63 2.58 5.31
N ALA A 252 -2.83 2.41 4.73
CA ALA A 252 -2.98 1.96 3.34
C ALA A 252 -2.27 2.90 2.36
N ASP A 253 -2.42 4.22 2.54
CA ASP A 253 -1.74 5.22 1.72
C ASP A 253 -0.21 5.14 1.85
N LYS A 254 0.34 4.66 2.97
CA LYS A 254 1.79 4.42 3.14
C LYS A 254 2.22 3.07 2.59
N PHE A 255 1.36 2.07 2.64
CA PHE A 255 1.68 0.68 2.32
C PHE A 255 2.11 0.47 0.85
N LEU A 256 1.54 1.25 -0.08
CA LEU A 256 1.94 1.24 -1.50
C LEU A 256 2.98 2.30 -1.87
N VAL A 257 3.17 3.33 -1.03
CA VAL A 257 4.01 4.47 -1.37
C VAL A 257 5.43 4.21 -0.89
N ASP A 258 6.27 3.68 -1.80
CA ASP A 258 7.68 4.00 -1.74
C ASP A 258 7.82 5.52 -1.91
N ARG A 259 8.51 6.16 -0.95
CA ARG A 259 8.69 7.61 -0.78
C ARG A 259 9.38 8.35 -1.95
N GLN A 260 9.29 7.89 -3.19
CA GLN A 260 9.60 8.72 -4.35
C GLN A 260 8.34 9.50 -4.75
N ALA A 261 8.12 10.59 -4.02
CA ALA A 261 7.10 11.60 -4.29
C ALA A 261 7.02 11.96 -5.78
N ASN A 262 5.78 12.13 -6.28
CA ASN A 262 5.38 12.60 -7.63
C ASN A 262 5.25 11.59 -8.77
N LYS A 263 5.12 10.29 -8.51
CA LYS A 263 4.89 9.33 -9.60
C LYS A 263 3.39 9.06 -9.82
N CYS A 264 2.88 9.45 -10.99
CA CYS A 264 1.55 9.10 -11.51
C CYS A 264 1.55 7.66 -12.06
N GLY A 265 0.37 7.09 -12.34
CA GLY A 265 0.22 5.72 -12.87
C GLY A 265 -0.62 4.80 -11.99
N ALA A 266 -0.79 3.56 -12.46
CA ALA A 266 -1.52 2.51 -11.78
C ALA A 266 -0.64 1.83 -10.72
N SER A 267 -1.30 1.15 -9.79
CA SER A 267 -0.63 0.39 -8.72
C SER A 267 -1.00 -1.08 -8.78
N ILE A 268 0.01 -1.93 -8.67
CA ILE A 268 -0.16 -3.38 -8.54
C ILE A 268 0.40 -3.88 -7.20
N LEU A 269 -0.39 -4.72 -6.55
CA LEU A 269 -0.05 -5.37 -5.30
C LEU A 269 -0.08 -6.88 -5.49
N CYS A 270 1.09 -7.51 -5.36
CA CYS A 270 1.24 -8.96 -5.41
C CYS A 270 1.36 -9.52 -3.99
N PHE A 271 0.40 -10.31 -3.56
CA PHE A 271 0.45 -11.01 -2.28
C PHE A 271 0.77 -12.48 -2.48
N ASP A 272 1.86 -12.94 -1.90
CA ASP A 272 2.21 -14.35 -1.89
C ASP A 272 1.74 -15.00 -0.58
N GLU A 273 1.18 -16.20 -0.72
CA GLU A 273 0.75 -17.07 0.38
C GLU A 273 -0.20 -16.39 1.37
N ILE A 274 -1.27 -15.76 0.88
CA ILE A 274 -2.33 -15.22 1.74
C ILE A 274 -2.89 -16.34 2.61
N GLN A 275 -2.85 -16.13 3.92
CA GLN A 275 -3.39 -17.00 4.94
C GLN A 275 -3.98 -16.11 6.03
N THR A 276 -5.10 -16.49 6.64
CA THR A 276 -5.62 -15.77 7.81
C THR A 276 -5.35 -16.60 9.05
N ILE A 277 -4.55 -16.05 9.96
CA ILE A 277 -4.04 -16.77 11.14
C ILE A 277 -4.70 -16.25 12.41
N ASP A 278 -4.99 -14.94 12.47
CA ASP A 278 -5.59 -14.32 13.64
C ASP A 278 -6.61 -13.22 13.29
N VAL A 279 -7.36 -12.78 14.30
CA VAL A 279 -8.40 -11.74 14.19
C VAL A 279 -7.82 -10.42 13.69
N PHE A 280 -6.64 -10.05 14.18
CA PHE A 280 -6.03 -8.76 13.89
C PHE A 280 -5.64 -8.68 12.41
N ALA A 281 -5.07 -9.76 11.88
CA ALA A 281 -4.71 -9.92 10.50
C ALA A 281 -5.93 -9.82 9.58
N ILE A 282 -7.05 -10.44 9.94
CA ILE A 282 -8.31 -10.31 9.18
C ILE A 282 -8.77 -8.85 9.13
N VAL A 283 -8.79 -8.16 10.27
CA VAL A 283 -9.27 -6.76 10.36
C VAL A 283 -8.35 -5.81 9.60
N ALA A 284 -7.03 -5.94 9.79
CA ALA A 284 -6.05 -5.09 9.15
C ALA A 284 -6.01 -5.31 7.64
N LEU A 285 -5.98 -6.57 7.19
CA LEU A 285 -6.01 -6.94 5.78
C LEU A 285 -7.31 -6.46 5.12
N SER A 286 -8.47 -6.69 5.75
CA SER A 286 -9.76 -6.23 5.23
C SER A 286 -9.79 -4.71 5.06
N GLY A 287 -9.36 -3.96 6.07
CA GLY A 287 -9.33 -2.50 6.01
C GLY A 287 -8.39 -1.95 4.94
N ILE A 288 -7.17 -2.51 4.83
CA ILE A 288 -6.17 -2.04 3.89
C ILE A 288 -6.52 -2.46 2.47
N LEU A 289 -6.82 -3.74 2.22
CA LEU A 289 -7.19 -4.19 0.88
C LEU A 289 -8.45 -3.49 0.37
N SER A 290 -9.49 -3.36 1.21
CA SER A 290 -10.71 -2.65 0.81
C SER A 290 -10.42 -1.21 0.38
N ARG A 291 -9.51 -0.53 1.08
CA ARG A 291 -9.07 0.81 0.71
C ARG A 291 -8.29 0.81 -0.61
N LEU A 292 -7.27 -0.03 -0.73
CA LEU A 292 -6.38 -0.08 -1.90
C LEU A 292 -7.14 -0.47 -3.17
N LEU A 293 -8.04 -1.44 -3.09
CA LEU A 293 -8.89 -1.87 -4.18
C LEU A 293 -9.86 -0.74 -4.60
N SER A 294 -10.40 0.01 -3.64
CA SER A 294 -11.27 1.15 -3.92
C SER A 294 -10.55 2.35 -4.52
N THR A 295 -9.22 2.45 -4.35
CA THR A 295 -8.40 3.47 -5.03
C THR A 295 -7.87 3.01 -6.39
N GLY A 296 -8.31 1.85 -6.88
CA GLY A 296 -7.94 1.32 -8.19
C GLY A 296 -6.62 0.55 -8.21
N THR A 297 -6.15 0.05 -7.06
CA THR A 297 -5.01 -0.89 -7.00
C THR A 297 -5.46 -2.25 -7.55
N VAL A 298 -4.65 -2.85 -8.41
CA VAL A 298 -4.89 -4.19 -8.94
C VAL A 298 -4.20 -5.21 -8.06
N LEU A 299 -4.95 -6.21 -7.59
CA LEU A 299 -4.46 -7.27 -6.70
C LEU A 299 -4.16 -8.54 -7.49
N VAL A 300 -2.97 -9.10 -7.32
CA VAL A 300 -2.69 -10.49 -7.69
C VAL A 300 -2.28 -11.22 -6.42
N ALA A 301 -2.92 -12.35 -6.12
CA ALA A 301 -2.72 -13.06 -4.87
C ALA A 301 -2.50 -14.56 -5.11
N THR A 302 -1.69 -15.19 -4.29
CA THR A 302 -1.61 -16.66 -4.20
C THR A 302 -2.07 -17.13 -2.82
N SER A 303 -2.73 -18.28 -2.75
CA SER A 303 -3.08 -18.92 -1.47
C SER A 303 -3.19 -20.44 -1.62
N ASN A 304 -3.04 -21.16 -0.50
CA ASN A 304 -3.36 -22.58 -0.45
C ASN A 304 -4.85 -22.84 -0.19
N LYS A 305 -5.63 -21.80 0.11
CA LYS A 305 -7.07 -21.87 0.37
C LYS A 305 -7.83 -20.97 -0.59
N ALA A 306 -9.04 -21.38 -0.96
CA ALA A 306 -10.00 -20.49 -1.62
C ALA A 306 -10.30 -19.29 -0.70
N PRO A 307 -10.70 -18.12 -1.24
CA PRO A 307 -11.01 -16.95 -0.42
C PRO A 307 -12.01 -17.25 0.69
N GLU A 308 -13.06 -18.01 0.39
CA GLU A 308 -14.12 -18.39 1.33
C GLU A 308 -13.61 -19.24 2.50
N ASP A 309 -12.52 -19.97 2.27
CA ASP A 309 -11.91 -20.90 3.22
C ASP A 309 -10.82 -20.25 4.08
N LEU A 310 -10.50 -18.97 3.86
CA LEU A 310 -9.50 -18.28 4.68
C LEU A 310 -9.98 -18.22 6.15
N ASN A 311 -11.21 -17.74 6.40
CA ASN A 311 -11.74 -17.53 7.75
C ASN A 311 -12.63 -18.69 8.24
N GLN A 312 -12.08 -19.90 8.26
CA GLN A 312 -12.80 -21.11 8.70
C GLN A 312 -13.29 -21.02 10.16
N ASP A 313 -12.54 -20.35 11.03
CA ASP A 313 -12.88 -20.19 12.45
C ASP A 313 -13.98 -19.14 12.69
N GLY A 314 -14.41 -18.42 11.65
CA GLY A 314 -15.54 -17.49 11.69
C GLY A 314 -15.30 -16.20 12.47
N MET A 315 -14.05 -15.82 12.72
CA MET A 315 -13.71 -14.63 13.50
C MET A 315 -14.00 -13.34 12.72
N GLN A 316 -14.65 -12.35 13.36
CA GLN A 316 -15.01 -11.07 12.73
C GLN A 316 -15.69 -11.25 11.36
N ARG A 317 -16.67 -12.17 11.30
CA ARG A 317 -17.32 -12.63 10.06
C ARG A 317 -17.83 -11.49 9.18
N GLU A 318 -18.43 -10.44 9.75
CA GLU A 318 -18.96 -9.30 8.99
C GLU A 318 -17.86 -8.57 8.21
N ILE A 319 -16.76 -8.20 8.88
CA ILE A 319 -15.58 -7.54 8.28
C ILE A 319 -14.95 -8.43 7.20
N PHE A 320 -14.96 -9.74 7.42
CA PHE A 320 -14.43 -10.70 6.46
C PHE A 320 -15.34 -10.87 5.24
N LEU A 321 -16.66 -10.88 5.41
CA LEU A 321 -17.61 -10.94 4.30
C LEU A 321 -17.53 -9.70 3.42
N GLU A 322 -17.31 -8.52 4.00
CA GLU A 322 -17.04 -7.29 3.24
C GLU A 322 -15.78 -7.42 2.37
N LEU A 323 -14.70 -7.97 2.94
CA LEU A 323 -13.48 -8.25 2.18
C LEU A 323 -13.74 -9.25 1.05
N LEU A 324 -14.46 -10.34 1.30
CA LEU A 324 -14.82 -11.32 0.28
C LEU A 324 -15.62 -10.68 -0.87
N SER A 325 -16.63 -9.87 -0.54
CA SER A 325 -17.38 -9.12 -1.55
C SER A 325 -16.46 -8.24 -2.40
N LYS A 326 -15.50 -7.56 -1.77
CA LYS A 326 -14.53 -6.73 -2.49
C LYS A 326 -13.59 -7.55 -3.38
N LEU A 327 -13.14 -8.71 -2.91
CA LEU A 327 -12.31 -9.62 -3.70
C LEU A 327 -13.08 -10.16 -4.91
N ASP A 328 -14.37 -10.47 -4.78
CA ASP A 328 -15.20 -10.99 -5.88
C ASP A 328 -15.47 -9.94 -6.97
N GLU A 329 -15.66 -8.69 -6.53
CA GLU A 329 -15.78 -7.55 -7.43
C GLU A 329 -14.49 -7.29 -8.21
N THR A 330 -13.33 -7.45 -7.57
CA THR A 330 -12.05 -6.95 -8.08
C THR A 330 -11.08 -8.01 -8.58
N CYS A 331 -11.32 -9.29 -8.29
CA CYS A 331 -10.43 -10.39 -8.67
C CYS A 331 -11.21 -11.53 -9.32
N ASN A 332 -10.58 -12.21 -10.28
CA ASN A 332 -11.02 -13.52 -10.74
C ASN A 332 -10.30 -14.60 -9.94
N LYS A 333 -11.05 -15.56 -9.40
CA LYS A 333 -10.51 -16.70 -8.65
C LYS A 333 -10.13 -17.81 -9.63
N ILE A 334 -8.90 -18.28 -9.58
CA ILE A 334 -8.41 -19.35 -10.47
C ILE A 334 -7.79 -20.46 -9.63
N LEU A 335 -8.31 -21.67 -9.81
CA LEU A 335 -7.74 -22.88 -9.22
C LEU A 335 -6.50 -23.31 -10.02
N VAL A 336 -5.37 -23.44 -9.33
CA VAL A 336 -4.08 -23.86 -9.89
C VAL A 336 -3.82 -25.32 -9.55
N GLY A 337 -3.97 -26.18 -10.57
CA GLY A 337 -3.56 -27.57 -10.57
C GLY A 337 -4.54 -28.56 -9.91
N THR A 338 -4.11 -29.83 -9.90
CA THR A 338 -4.73 -30.96 -9.17
C THR A 338 -3.83 -31.35 -7.98
N GLU A 339 -3.99 -32.53 -7.37
CA GLU A 339 -3.19 -33.03 -6.23
C GLU A 339 -1.67 -33.21 -6.50
N THR A 340 -1.16 -32.74 -7.64
CA THR A 340 0.24 -32.92 -8.04
C THR A 340 1.15 -31.87 -7.38
N ASP A 341 2.10 -32.33 -6.55
CA ASP A 341 3.18 -31.50 -6.01
C ASP A 341 4.40 -31.53 -6.93
N TYR A 342 4.59 -30.47 -7.71
CA TYR A 342 5.65 -30.37 -8.71
C TYR A 342 7.06 -30.30 -8.11
N ARG A 343 7.22 -29.96 -6.83
CA ARG A 343 8.53 -29.95 -6.16
C ARG A 343 9.13 -31.36 -6.07
N ARG A 344 8.29 -32.39 -6.08
CA ARG A 344 8.69 -33.80 -6.05
C ARG A 344 9.05 -34.36 -7.43
N LEU A 345 8.72 -33.62 -8.49
CA LEU A 345 8.88 -34.04 -9.88
C LEU A 345 10.07 -33.36 -10.56
N ILE A 346 10.65 -32.31 -9.97
CA ILE A 346 11.92 -31.74 -10.41
C ILE A 346 12.97 -32.84 -10.25
N PRO A 347 13.59 -33.35 -11.33
CA PRO A 347 14.66 -34.32 -11.21
C PRO A 347 15.79 -33.62 -10.45
N THR A 348 16.10 -34.07 -9.24
CA THR A 348 17.40 -33.77 -8.67
C THR A 348 18.43 -34.42 -9.58
N ASP A 349 19.39 -33.65 -10.08
CA ASP A 349 20.55 -34.18 -10.79
C ASP A 349 21.23 -35.23 -9.91
N GLY A 350 20.90 -36.51 -10.12
CA GLY A 350 21.51 -37.70 -9.51
C GLY A 350 21.51 -37.82 -7.99
N SER A 351 21.07 -36.81 -7.23
CA SER A 351 21.15 -36.77 -5.78
C SER A 351 19.75 -36.80 -5.18
N THR A 352 19.34 -37.95 -4.64
CA THR A 352 18.22 -38.00 -3.69
C THR A 352 18.63 -37.22 -2.45
N GLN A 353 18.49 -35.89 -2.48
CA GLN A 353 18.75 -35.04 -1.33
C GLN A 353 17.66 -35.36 -0.30
N ILE A 354 18.04 -36.05 0.77
CA ILE A 354 17.12 -36.46 1.83
C ILE A 354 16.74 -35.20 2.61
N HIS A 355 15.53 -34.68 2.42
CA HIS A 355 15.08 -33.47 3.11
C HIS A 355 14.55 -33.71 4.54
N TYR A 356 14.38 -34.97 4.93
CA TYR A 356 13.83 -35.35 6.23
C TYR A 356 14.54 -36.59 6.76
N TYR A 357 15.06 -36.49 7.99
CA TYR A 357 15.78 -37.57 8.65
C TYR A 357 14.94 -38.19 9.76
N TRP A 358 14.73 -39.51 9.71
CA TRP A 358 14.04 -40.29 10.72
C TRP A 358 14.54 -41.75 10.69
N PRO A 359 14.61 -42.45 11.83
CA PRO A 359 14.35 -41.99 13.21
C PRO A 359 15.53 -41.21 13.81
N THR A 360 15.30 -40.43 14.88
CA THR A 360 16.35 -39.67 15.57
C THR A 360 17.36 -40.60 16.23
N ASN A 361 18.49 -40.83 15.57
CA ASN A 361 19.58 -41.69 16.02
C ASN A 361 20.93 -41.03 15.70
N PRO A 362 22.06 -41.55 16.22
CA PRO A 362 23.37 -40.95 15.98
C PRO A 362 23.71 -40.81 14.49
N ASP A 363 23.37 -41.80 13.67
CA ASP A 363 23.67 -41.81 12.23
C ASP A 363 22.92 -40.70 11.47
N THR A 364 21.61 -40.58 11.69
CA THR A 364 20.77 -39.53 11.09
C THR A 364 21.16 -38.14 11.57
N ARG A 365 21.60 -38.00 12.83
CA ARG A 365 22.14 -36.75 13.35
C ARG A 365 23.44 -36.38 12.62
N SER A 366 24.36 -37.32 12.43
CA SER A 366 25.59 -37.09 11.66
C SER A 366 25.30 -36.70 10.21
N MET A 367 24.29 -37.30 9.58
CA MET A 367 23.86 -36.91 8.23
C MET A 367 23.29 -35.48 8.19
N PHE A 368 22.49 -35.09 9.18
CA PHE A 368 21.98 -33.73 9.30
C PHE A 368 23.11 -32.69 9.50
N GLU A 369 24.08 -32.99 10.36
CA GLU A 369 25.26 -32.13 10.55
C GLU A 369 26.07 -31.98 9.26
N ALA A 370 26.26 -33.07 8.51
CA ALA A 370 26.94 -33.03 7.22
C ALA A 370 26.20 -32.14 6.22
N MET A 371 24.87 -32.23 6.15
CA MET A 371 24.05 -31.35 5.32
C MET A 371 24.18 -29.88 5.74
N TRP A 372 24.13 -29.59 7.05
CA TRP A 372 24.32 -28.23 7.55
C TRP A 372 25.67 -27.65 7.14
N HIS A 373 26.75 -28.44 7.28
CA HIS A 373 28.07 -28.02 6.84
C HIS A 373 28.17 -27.81 5.33
N ASP A 374 27.57 -28.69 4.52
CA ASP A 374 27.58 -28.55 3.07
C ASP A 374 26.86 -27.25 2.63
N ILE A 375 25.66 -27.01 3.14
CA ILE A 375 24.88 -25.80 2.85
C ILE A 375 25.63 -24.53 3.27
N THR A 376 26.20 -24.52 4.48
CA THR A 376 26.92 -23.33 5.00
C THR A 376 28.25 -23.09 4.29
N ASN A 377 28.94 -24.14 3.82
CA ASN A 377 30.14 -24.02 3.01
C ASN A 377 29.84 -23.50 1.60
N GLN A 378 28.72 -23.92 0.99
CA GLN A 378 28.28 -23.44 -0.32
C GLN A 378 27.89 -21.97 -0.31
N THR A 379 27.25 -21.49 0.77
CA THR A 379 26.83 -20.08 0.89
C THR A 379 27.95 -19.14 1.33
N GLY A 380 29.09 -19.66 1.81
CA GLY A 380 30.34 -18.91 1.99
C GLY A 380 30.34 -17.86 3.12
N GLY A 381 29.52 -18.03 4.17
CA GLY A 381 29.40 -17.09 5.28
C GLY A 381 29.89 -17.62 6.63
N ASN A 382 30.10 -16.71 7.59
CA ASN A 382 30.36 -17.08 8.98
C ASN A 382 29.04 -17.45 9.67
N ILE A 383 29.06 -18.51 10.48
CA ILE A 383 27.92 -18.88 11.32
C ILE A 383 27.82 -17.88 12.48
N THR A 384 26.71 -17.14 12.53
CA THR A 384 26.44 -16.12 13.55
C THR A 384 25.06 -16.29 14.16
N ALA A 385 24.90 -15.87 15.41
CA ALA A 385 23.57 -15.71 16.01
C ALA A 385 22.90 -14.47 15.42
N VAL A 386 21.61 -14.57 15.09
CA VAL A 386 20.80 -13.46 14.54
C VAL A 386 19.50 -13.36 15.31
N THR A 387 19.14 -12.13 15.67
CA THR A 387 17.84 -11.81 16.26
C THR A 387 16.89 -11.34 15.18
N ILE A 388 15.79 -12.06 14.98
CA ILE A 388 14.75 -11.74 13.99
C ILE A 388 13.56 -11.09 14.71
N PRO A 389 13.14 -9.87 14.33
CA PRO A 389 11.92 -9.27 14.86
C PRO A 389 10.69 -10.04 14.36
N VAL A 390 9.72 -10.26 15.24
CA VAL A 390 8.44 -10.90 14.92
C VAL A 390 7.27 -10.09 15.45
N MET A 391 6.03 -10.53 15.17
CA MET A 391 4.82 -9.76 15.46
C MET A 391 4.70 -9.38 16.95
N PHE A 392 4.12 -8.19 17.17
CA PHE A 392 3.87 -7.58 18.49
C PHE A 392 5.14 -7.17 19.25
N GLY A 393 6.18 -6.74 18.54
CA GLY A 393 7.42 -6.23 19.16
C GLY A 393 8.27 -7.31 19.85
N ARG A 394 8.01 -8.58 19.54
CA ARG A 394 8.80 -9.71 20.01
C ARG A 394 10.00 -9.93 19.09
N SER A 395 10.98 -10.67 19.56
CA SER A 395 12.11 -11.09 18.74
C SER A 395 12.47 -12.55 19.04
N ILE A 396 12.91 -13.26 18.01
CA ILE A 396 13.38 -14.64 18.10
C ILE A 396 14.89 -14.61 17.91
N GLU A 397 15.62 -15.23 18.84
CA GLU A 397 17.05 -15.45 18.70
C GLU A 397 17.29 -16.77 17.98
N ILE A 398 17.94 -16.70 16.82
CA ILE A 398 18.41 -17.86 16.07
C ILE A 398 19.89 -18.06 16.39
N PRO A 399 20.27 -19.14 17.10
CA PRO A 399 21.65 -19.33 17.56
C PRO A 399 22.65 -19.52 16.42
N GLN A 400 22.21 -20.13 15.32
CA GLN A 400 23.06 -20.48 14.19
C GLN A 400 22.41 -20.07 12.88
N SER A 401 22.97 -19.07 12.22
CA SER A 401 22.55 -18.61 10.91
C SER A 401 23.76 -18.30 10.03
N CYS A 402 23.62 -18.51 8.72
CA CYS A 402 24.64 -18.21 7.72
C CYS A 402 23.97 -17.89 6.39
N SER A 403 24.17 -16.67 5.88
CA SER A 403 23.80 -16.25 4.51
C SER A 403 22.39 -16.69 4.05
N GLY A 404 21.37 -16.44 4.87
CA GLY A 404 19.97 -16.78 4.55
C GLY A 404 19.51 -18.19 4.97
N VAL A 405 20.40 -18.97 5.58
CA VAL A 405 20.09 -20.29 6.14
C VAL A 405 20.15 -20.21 7.67
N ALA A 406 19.16 -20.81 8.35
CA ALA A 406 19.05 -20.83 9.80
C ALA A 406 18.94 -22.26 10.32
N ARG A 407 19.51 -22.51 11.49
CA ARG A 407 19.35 -23.73 12.27
C ARG A 407 18.79 -23.39 13.63
N SER A 408 17.69 -24.06 13.97
CA SER A 408 16.95 -23.84 15.21
C SER A 408 16.26 -25.11 15.65
N GLU A 409 15.95 -25.20 16.94
CA GLU A 409 15.03 -26.23 17.45
C GLU A 409 13.59 -25.80 17.18
N LEU A 410 12.69 -26.78 17.02
CA LEU A 410 11.27 -26.48 16.76
C LEU A 410 10.63 -25.71 17.93
N GLN A 411 11.13 -25.86 19.15
CA GLN A 411 10.62 -25.13 20.33
C GLN A 411 11.01 -23.65 20.33
N THR A 412 12.02 -23.27 19.54
CA THR A 412 12.51 -21.89 19.43
C THR A 412 11.70 -21.09 18.39
N ILE A 413 10.99 -21.77 17.48
CA ILE A 413 10.12 -21.21 16.43
C ILE A 413 8.67 -21.27 16.91
#